data_AF-A0A081RW84-F1
#
_entry.id   AF-A0A081RW84-F1
#
_cell.length_a   1.000
_cell.length_b   1.000
_cell.length_c   1.000
_cell.angle_alpha   90.00
_cell.angle_beta   90.00
_cell.angle_gamma   90.00
#
_symmetry.space_group_name_H-M   'P 1'
#
loop_
_entity.id
_entity.type
_entity.pdbx_description
1 polymer ?
#
loop_
_entity_poly.entity_id
_entity_poly.type
_entity_poly.pdbx_seq_one_letter_code
_entity_poly.pdbx_strand_id
1 'polypeptide(L)'
;MKAALKSLLKKWFPTIHPLPAKRLARWEKELLAAPPDIKGEETIKHVEILDYLDNKECHIRNPQRRFRSINLIPVTLGIISSLILNINGFIEDRKNDERGIHQWVNLVKEEYGEEFYLRNDLPDYMENARYIGNDKEISLRKYLHYRYNYYLYSDYFFKVDIGFLLLYLLIIPPFVWAVFFSRRQAPLIIDRERQIFYTWYKGKAYAARYPQVGMAEKTNILFLKVYGLDENNNLIGRGFIPNVSSYTFAFLSSGNDKALAVAFMVKFLLNGKEAVSKVDYKRRGPLIWWSKDKRPADLDTQIPLILAELDRLGPPDEA
;
A
#
# COMPACT_ATOMS: atom_id res chain seq x y z
N MET A 1 22.59 12.92 1.01
CA MET A 1 21.18 12.67 1.36
C MET A 1 21.05 12.60 2.89
N LYS A 2 20.97 13.77 3.53
CA LYS A 2 21.55 14.02 4.85
C LYS A 2 20.45 14.39 5.86
N ALA A 3 20.32 13.63 6.95
CA ALA A 3 19.56 13.88 8.18
C ALA A 3 18.08 14.35 8.08
N ALA A 4 17.78 15.44 7.38
CA ALA A 4 16.46 16.05 7.22
C ALA A 4 15.45 15.12 6.54
N LEU A 5 15.84 14.39 5.48
CA LEU A 5 14.96 13.40 4.84
C LEU A 5 14.66 12.21 5.76
N LYS A 6 15.63 11.82 6.60
CA LYS A 6 15.48 10.73 7.58
C LYS A 6 14.56 11.16 8.73
N SER A 7 14.66 12.42 9.16
CA SER A 7 13.76 13.08 10.11
C SER A 7 12.32 13.19 9.58
N LEU A 8 12.15 13.64 8.33
CA LEU A 8 10.87 13.71 7.65
C LEU A 8 10.22 12.33 7.48
N LEU A 9 10.99 11.32 7.07
CA LEU A 9 10.52 9.93 6.99
C LEU A 9 10.15 9.36 8.37
N LYS A 10 10.86 9.73 9.45
CA LYS A 10 10.51 9.33 10.83
C LYS A 10 9.27 10.05 11.36
N LYS A 11 8.98 11.25 10.85
CA LYS A 11 7.78 12.05 11.18
C LYS A 11 6.55 11.57 10.41
N TRP A 12 6.73 11.16 9.15
CA TRP A 12 5.67 10.63 8.27
C TRP A 12 5.39 9.15 8.51
N PHE A 13 6.40 8.39 8.93
CA PHE A 13 6.30 7.00 9.37
C PHE A 13 6.87 6.90 10.78
N PRO A 14 6.11 7.31 11.82
CA PRO A 14 6.56 7.11 13.19
C PRO A 14 6.86 5.62 13.37
N THR A 15 8.13 5.31 13.62
CA THR A 15 8.49 4.12 14.40
C THR A 15 7.56 4.13 15.60
N ILE A 16 6.66 3.14 15.64
CA ILE A 16 5.61 2.94 16.62
C ILE A 16 6.13 3.41 17.98
N HIS A 17 5.68 4.59 18.42
CA HIS A 17 6.03 5.12 19.73
C HIS A 17 5.67 4.07 20.80
N PRO A 18 6.42 3.99 21.92
CA PRO A 18 6.04 3.13 23.02
C PRO A 18 4.68 3.61 23.53
N LEU A 19 3.62 2.97 23.06
CA LEU A 19 2.31 3.08 23.67
C LEU A 19 2.42 2.39 25.03
N PRO A 20 2.01 3.02 26.14
CA PRO A 20 1.84 2.30 27.39
C PRO A 20 0.81 1.21 27.12
N ALA A 21 1.27 -0.03 27.06
CA ALA A 21 0.46 -1.19 26.75
C ALA A 21 0.18 -1.90 28.07
N LYS A 22 -1.09 -2.21 28.33
CA LYS A 22 -1.48 -3.03 29.47
C LYS A 22 -1.41 -4.50 29.05
N ARG A 23 -1.06 -5.40 29.95
CA ARG A 23 -0.98 -6.85 29.65
C ARG A 23 -2.31 -7.40 29.18
N LEU A 24 -2.31 -8.13 28.07
CA LEU A 24 -3.49 -8.80 27.51
C LEU A 24 -4.17 -9.73 28.53
N ALA A 25 -3.37 -10.43 29.35
CA ALA A 25 -3.87 -11.33 30.39
C ALA A 25 -4.72 -10.62 31.47
N ARG A 26 -4.61 -9.28 31.61
CA ARG A 26 -5.47 -8.52 32.54
C ARG A 26 -6.96 -8.68 32.22
N TRP A 27 -7.30 -8.92 30.96
CA TRP A 27 -8.68 -9.06 30.50
C TRP A 27 -9.09 -10.52 30.24
N GLU A 28 -8.28 -11.49 30.65
CA GLU A 28 -8.52 -12.91 30.36
C GLU A 28 -9.93 -13.34 30.80
N LYS A 29 -10.34 -12.97 32.01
CA LYS A 29 -11.64 -13.36 32.58
C LYS A 29 -12.79 -12.82 31.73
N GLU A 30 -12.74 -11.56 31.31
CA GLU A 30 -13.76 -10.95 30.46
C GLU A 30 -13.78 -11.57 29.06
N LEU A 31 -12.61 -11.85 28.48
CA LEU A 31 -12.47 -12.44 27.15
C LEU A 31 -12.97 -13.89 27.10
N LEU A 32 -12.73 -14.66 28.16
CA LEU A 32 -13.25 -16.02 28.30
C LEU A 32 -14.75 -16.05 28.56
N ALA A 33 -15.29 -15.05 29.28
CA ALA A 33 -16.71 -14.92 29.55
C ALA A 33 -17.55 -14.47 28.34
N ALA A 34 -16.92 -13.95 27.27
CA ALA A 34 -17.61 -13.62 26.04
C ALA A 34 -18.37 -14.85 25.49
N PRO A 35 -19.54 -14.69 24.84
CA PRO A 35 -20.29 -15.82 24.30
C PRO A 35 -19.42 -16.70 23.37
N PRO A 36 -19.55 -18.04 23.42
CA PRO A 36 -18.88 -18.92 22.48
C PRO A 36 -19.40 -18.65 21.06
N ASP A 37 -18.47 -18.35 20.15
CA ASP A 37 -18.76 -18.06 18.75
C ASP A 37 -17.95 -19.02 17.87
N ILE A 38 -18.33 -20.31 17.94
CA ILE A 38 -17.63 -21.41 17.29
C ILE A 38 -17.94 -21.39 15.79
N LYS A 39 -16.90 -21.24 14.99
CA LYS A 39 -17.02 -21.12 13.54
C LYS A 39 -17.07 -22.48 12.83
N GLY A 40 -18.03 -22.63 11.92
CA GLY A 40 -18.08 -23.73 10.95
C GLY A 40 -17.34 -23.39 9.67
N GLU A 41 -17.43 -24.28 8.68
CA GLU A 41 -16.70 -24.17 7.41
C GLU A 41 -17.03 -22.91 6.60
N GLU A 42 -18.30 -22.47 6.61
CA GLU A 42 -18.67 -21.21 5.93
C GLU A 42 -18.32 -19.99 6.78
N THR A 43 -18.59 -20.01 8.09
CA THR A 43 -18.42 -18.83 8.94
C THR A 43 -16.95 -18.50 9.23
N ILE A 44 -16.05 -19.49 9.22
CA ILE A 44 -14.61 -19.27 9.43
C ILE A 44 -13.98 -18.44 8.30
N LYS A 45 -14.50 -18.53 7.08
CA LYS A 45 -14.04 -17.75 5.91
C LYS A 45 -14.18 -16.24 6.14
N HIS A 46 -15.19 -15.85 6.93
CA HIS A 46 -15.54 -14.47 7.27
C HIS A 46 -14.78 -13.91 8.48
N VAL A 47 -13.95 -14.72 9.16
CA VAL A 47 -13.12 -14.22 10.27
C VAL A 47 -11.97 -13.39 9.71
N GLU A 48 -12.13 -12.07 9.73
CA GLU A 48 -11.22 -11.13 9.08
C GLU A 48 -9.81 -11.11 9.69
N ILE A 49 -9.61 -11.56 10.93
CA ILE A 49 -8.27 -11.63 11.54
C ILE A 49 -7.44 -12.82 11.07
N LEU A 50 -8.07 -13.86 10.51
CA LEU A 50 -7.47 -15.17 10.38
C LEU A 50 -6.82 -15.41 9.01
N ASP A 51 -5.60 -15.95 8.99
CA ASP A 51 -4.93 -16.48 7.79
C ASP A 51 -4.79 -18.00 7.83
N TYR A 52 -4.55 -18.59 9.01
CA TYR A 52 -4.41 -20.03 9.22
C TYR A 52 -4.84 -20.43 10.63
N LEU A 53 -5.44 -21.60 10.78
CA LEU A 53 -5.88 -22.21 12.02
C LEU A 53 -5.76 -23.72 11.95
N ASP A 54 -5.10 -24.32 12.93
CA ASP A 54 -5.17 -25.76 13.22
C ASP A 54 -5.21 -25.98 14.74
N ASN A 55 -4.88 -27.19 15.21
CA ASN A 55 -4.87 -27.50 16.64
C ASN A 55 -3.69 -26.88 17.42
N LYS A 56 -2.63 -26.42 16.72
CA LYS A 56 -1.37 -25.96 17.31
C LYS A 56 -1.17 -24.45 17.17
N GLU A 57 -1.42 -23.93 15.98
CA GLU A 57 -1.12 -22.56 15.61
C GLU A 57 -2.35 -21.83 15.06
N CYS A 58 -2.44 -20.55 15.42
CA CYS A 58 -3.36 -19.60 14.82
C CYS A 58 -2.56 -18.42 14.26
N HIS A 59 -2.70 -18.16 12.95
CA HIS A 59 -1.97 -17.10 12.26
C HIS A 59 -2.89 -15.92 12.01
N ILE A 60 -2.59 -14.81 12.67
CA ILE A 60 -3.33 -13.56 12.60
C ILE A 60 -2.71 -12.67 11.54
N ARG A 61 -3.52 -12.19 10.59
CA ARG A 61 -3.06 -11.33 9.50
C ARG A 61 -3.13 -9.85 9.83
N ASN A 62 -2.30 -9.08 9.12
CA ASN A 62 -2.28 -7.62 9.14
C ASN A 62 -3.23 -7.01 8.09
N PRO A 63 -3.80 -5.80 8.30
CA PRO A 63 -4.65 -5.10 7.32
C PRO A 63 -4.01 -4.78 5.95
N GLN A 64 -2.69 -4.91 5.78
CA GLN A 64 -2.00 -4.60 4.51
C GLN A 64 -2.63 -5.23 3.27
N ARG A 65 -3.16 -6.46 3.38
CA ARG A 65 -3.83 -7.13 2.25
C ARG A 65 -5.06 -6.35 1.79
N ARG A 66 -5.91 -5.93 2.73
CA ARG A 66 -7.12 -5.14 2.46
C ARG A 66 -6.76 -3.76 1.93
N PHE A 67 -5.80 -3.09 2.55
CA PHE A 67 -5.28 -1.81 2.07
C PHE A 67 -4.86 -1.88 0.59
N ARG A 68 -4.11 -2.92 0.21
CA ARG A 68 -3.69 -3.11 -1.17
C ARG A 68 -4.85 -3.39 -2.13
N SER A 69 -5.74 -4.31 -1.78
CA SER A 69 -6.82 -4.73 -2.68
C SER A 69 -7.91 -3.68 -2.86
N ILE A 70 -8.23 -2.91 -1.82
CA ILE A 70 -9.34 -1.96 -1.82
C ILE A 70 -8.87 -0.55 -2.20
N ASN A 71 -7.63 -0.19 -1.85
CA ASN A 71 -7.14 1.17 -2.06
C ASN A 71 -6.05 1.20 -3.13
N LEU A 72 -4.90 0.57 -2.88
CA LEU A 72 -3.72 0.77 -3.72
C LEU A 72 -3.91 0.30 -5.17
N ILE A 73 -4.49 -0.89 -5.39
CA ILE A 73 -4.74 -1.42 -6.73
C ILE A 73 -5.76 -0.56 -7.49
N PRO A 74 -6.97 -0.30 -6.96
CA PRO A 74 -7.94 0.56 -7.65
C PRO A 74 -7.42 1.96 -7.98
N VAL A 75 -6.70 2.61 -7.05
CA VAL A 75 -6.12 3.94 -7.29
C VAL A 75 -5.08 3.88 -8.40
N THR A 76 -4.20 2.88 -8.39
CA THR A 76 -3.19 2.70 -9.46
C THR A 76 -3.85 2.49 -10.82
N LEU A 77 -4.90 1.66 -10.88
CA LEU A 77 -5.67 1.45 -12.11
C LEU A 77 -6.35 2.75 -12.56
N GLY A 78 -6.93 3.53 -11.64
CA GLY A 78 -7.53 4.83 -11.96
C GLY A 78 -6.52 5.81 -12.56
N ILE A 79 -5.31 5.88 -12.01
CA ILE A 79 -4.23 6.74 -12.53
C ILE A 79 -3.81 6.29 -13.94
N ILE A 80 -3.65 4.98 -14.16
CA ILE A 80 -3.29 4.42 -15.47
C ILE A 80 -4.41 4.67 -16.50
N SER A 81 -5.66 4.44 -16.14
CA SER A 81 -6.82 4.73 -17.00
C SER A 81 -6.89 6.21 -17.35
N SER A 82 -6.63 7.09 -16.38
CA SER A 82 -6.56 8.53 -16.62
C SER A 82 -5.46 8.90 -17.64
N LEU A 83 -4.27 8.30 -17.55
CA LEU A 83 -3.21 8.48 -18.55
C LEU A 83 -3.66 8.02 -19.95
N ILE A 84 -4.28 6.84 -20.04
CA ILE A 84 -4.76 6.29 -21.32
C ILE A 84 -5.79 7.24 -21.96
N LEU A 85 -6.74 7.76 -21.16
CA LEU A 85 -7.73 8.72 -21.64
C LEU A 85 -7.10 10.02 -22.13
N ASN A 86 -6.09 10.54 -21.42
CA ASN A 86 -5.37 11.75 -21.86
C ASN A 86 -4.59 11.51 -23.17
N ILE A 87 -3.94 10.35 -23.32
CA ILE A 87 -3.25 9.98 -24.56
C ILE A 87 -4.24 9.89 -25.71
N ASN A 88 -5.40 9.25 -25.50
CA ASN A 88 -6.42 9.13 -26.53
C ASN A 88 -6.98 10.49 -26.94
N GLY A 89 -7.27 11.37 -25.97
CA GLY A 89 -7.71 12.75 -26.23
C GLY A 89 -6.68 13.52 -27.05
N PHE A 90 -5.39 13.45 -26.68
CA PHE A 90 -4.31 14.09 -27.44
C PHE A 90 -4.22 13.57 -28.89
N ILE A 91 -4.40 12.26 -29.11
CA ILE A 91 -4.39 11.67 -30.45
C ILE A 91 -5.58 12.17 -31.28
N GLU A 92 -6.75 12.27 -30.68
CA GLU A 92 -7.96 12.77 -31.35
C GLU A 92 -7.84 14.26 -31.69
N ASP A 93 -7.40 15.08 -30.74
CA ASP A 93 -7.14 16.50 -30.93
C ASP A 93 -6.13 16.71 -32.06
N ARG A 94 -5.03 15.95 -32.06
CA ARG A 94 -4.04 16.02 -33.13
C ARG A 94 -4.64 15.73 -34.52
N LYS A 95 -5.50 14.72 -34.65
CA LYS A 95 -6.14 14.41 -35.94
C LYS A 95 -7.05 15.55 -36.41
N ASN A 96 -7.75 16.19 -35.49
CA ASN A 96 -8.61 17.33 -35.81
C ASN A 96 -7.78 18.55 -36.23
N ASP A 97 -6.71 18.81 -35.48
CA ASP A 97 -5.76 19.88 -35.72
C ASP A 97 -5.05 19.71 -37.07
N GLU A 98 -4.57 18.51 -37.40
CA GLU A 98 -3.92 18.22 -38.69
C GLU A 98 -4.86 18.51 -39.87
N ARG A 99 -6.15 18.17 -39.76
CA ARG A 99 -7.16 18.54 -40.79
C ARG A 99 -7.29 20.05 -40.94
N GLY A 100 -7.38 20.78 -39.83
CA GLY A 100 -7.45 22.25 -39.84
C GLY A 100 -6.20 22.90 -40.42
N ILE A 101 -5.02 22.37 -40.08
CA ILE A 101 -3.73 22.82 -40.62
C ILE A 101 -3.68 22.62 -42.14
N HIS A 102 -4.07 21.44 -42.64
CA HIS A 102 -4.09 21.20 -44.09
C HIS A 102 -5.09 22.08 -44.82
N GLN A 103 -6.28 22.32 -44.24
CA GLN A 103 -7.24 23.28 -44.80
C GLN A 103 -6.64 24.68 -44.90
N TRP A 104 -5.98 25.15 -43.84
CA TRP A 104 -5.31 26.44 -43.84
C TRP A 104 -4.20 26.53 -44.89
N VAL A 105 -3.34 25.51 -44.98
CA VAL A 105 -2.28 25.43 -46.00
C VAL A 105 -2.86 25.45 -47.41
N ASN A 106 -3.97 24.74 -47.66
CA ASN A 106 -4.60 24.73 -48.98
C ASN A 106 -5.16 26.10 -49.37
N LEU A 107 -5.74 26.86 -48.44
CA LEU A 107 -6.18 28.24 -48.71
C LEU A 107 -5.00 29.13 -49.12
N VAL A 108 -3.86 29.02 -48.41
CA VAL A 108 -2.65 29.77 -48.76
C VAL A 108 -2.11 29.36 -50.14
N LYS A 109 -2.20 28.08 -50.51
CA LYS A 109 -1.83 27.62 -51.86
C LYS A 109 -2.73 28.17 -52.96
N GLU A 110 -4.04 28.25 -52.71
CA GLU A 110 -5.00 28.82 -53.67
C GLU A 110 -4.70 30.30 -53.94
N GLU A 111 -4.25 31.04 -52.91
CA GLU A 111 -3.97 32.47 -53.03
C GLU A 111 -2.55 32.77 -53.58
N TYR A 112 -1.53 32.02 -53.17
CA TYR A 112 -0.11 32.32 -53.46
C TYR A 112 0.60 31.31 -54.37
N GLY A 113 -0.09 30.24 -54.78
CA GLY A 113 0.43 29.16 -55.62
C GLY A 113 1.03 27.98 -54.84
N GLU A 114 1.24 26.85 -55.54
CA GLU A 114 1.73 25.60 -54.94
C GLU A 114 3.11 25.73 -54.26
N GLU A 115 3.96 26.63 -54.75
CA GLU A 115 5.30 26.89 -54.23
C GLU A 115 5.35 28.05 -53.22
N PHE A 116 4.21 28.42 -52.61
CA PHE A 116 4.13 29.54 -51.67
C PHE A 116 5.22 29.48 -50.57
N TYR A 117 5.52 28.28 -50.07
CA TYR A 117 6.49 28.07 -48.99
C TYR A 117 7.94 28.47 -49.33
N LEU A 118 8.27 28.66 -50.63
CA LEU A 118 9.56 29.17 -51.11
C LEU A 118 9.60 30.70 -51.23
N ARG A 119 8.46 31.38 -51.13
CA ARG A 119 8.33 32.81 -51.40
C ARG A 119 8.74 33.66 -50.21
N ASN A 120 9.55 34.70 -50.41
CA ASN A 120 9.99 35.58 -49.31
C ASN A 120 9.01 36.72 -48.99
N ASP A 121 7.91 36.85 -49.73
CA ASP A 121 6.93 37.95 -49.64
C ASP A 121 5.61 37.58 -48.94
N LEU A 122 5.50 36.39 -48.35
CA LEU A 122 4.30 36.00 -47.59
C LEU A 122 4.13 36.87 -46.33
N PRO A 123 2.89 37.23 -45.97
CA PRO A 123 2.60 37.91 -44.71
C PRO A 123 3.01 37.08 -43.47
N ASP A 124 3.46 37.76 -42.41
CA ASP A 124 3.92 37.13 -41.16
C ASP A 124 2.88 36.18 -40.53
N TYR A 125 1.58 36.49 -40.67
CA TYR A 125 0.52 35.63 -40.11
C TYR A 125 0.36 34.28 -40.85
N MET A 126 0.99 34.11 -42.01
CA MET A 126 1.02 32.85 -42.78
C MET A 126 2.28 32.02 -42.54
N GLU A 127 3.17 32.45 -41.66
CA GLU A 127 4.43 31.75 -41.37
C GLU A 127 4.20 30.32 -40.86
N ASN A 128 3.07 30.10 -40.18
CA ASN A 128 2.63 28.78 -39.74
C ASN A 128 2.32 27.84 -40.94
N ALA A 129 1.64 28.32 -41.98
CA ALA A 129 1.39 27.55 -43.21
C ALA A 129 2.70 27.30 -43.96
N ARG A 130 3.59 28.30 -44.02
CA ARG A 130 4.93 28.16 -44.63
C ARG A 130 5.74 27.06 -43.95
N TYR A 131 5.75 27.02 -42.62
CA TYR A 131 6.45 25.98 -41.85
C TYR A 131 5.95 24.57 -42.19
N ILE A 132 4.65 24.40 -42.40
CA ILE A 132 4.08 23.12 -42.84
C ILE A 132 4.43 22.83 -44.30
N GLY A 133 4.37 23.84 -45.16
CA GLY A 133 4.76 23.75 -46.57
C GLY A 133 3.81 22.86 -47.37
N ASN A 134 4.37 21.91 -48.11
CA ASN A 134 3.60 20.95 -48.92
C ASN A 134 3.61 19.52 -48.34
N ASP A 135 3.85 19.39 -47.03
CA ASP A 135 3.86 18.10 -46.37
C ASP A 135 2.47 17.44 -46.45
N LYS A 136 2.42 16.22 -46.99
CA LYS A 136 1.18 15.41 -47.04
C LYS A 136 0.81 14.80 -45.69
N GLU A 137 1.82 14.51 -44.88
CA GLU A 137 1.65 13.97 -43.53
C GLU A 137 2.49 14.79 -42.56
N ILE A 138 1.87 15.21 -41.46
CA ILE A 138 2.56 15.97 -40.42
C ILE A 138 3.11 14.99 -39.39
N SER A 139 4.44 14.88 -39.29
CA SER A 139 5.05 14.04 -38.24
C SER A 139 4.73 14.57 -36.84
N LEU A 140 4.73 13.70 -35.82
CA LEU A 140 4.47 14.12 -34.43
C LEU A 140 5.38 15.27 -33.98
N ARG A 141 6.67 15.21 -34.33
CA ARG A 141 7.63 16.26 -33.98
C ARG A 141 7.29 17.58 -34.65
N LYS A 142 6.90 17.55 -35.93
CA LYS A 142 6.49 18.75 -36.69
C LYS A 142 5.20 19.34 -36.10
N TYR A 143 4.23 18.49 -35.78
CA TYR A 143 2.99 18.86 -35.12
C TYR A 143 3.23 19.50 -33.75
N LEU A 144 4.06 18.89 -32.89
CA LEU A 144 4.37 19.46 -31.57
C LEU A 144 5.06 20.82 -31.69
N HIS A 145 6.02 20.96 -32.61
CA HIS A 145 6.63 22.26 -32.88
C HIS A 145 5.58 23.28 -33.33
N TYR A 146 4.68 22.87 -34.22
CA TYR A 146 3.62 23.74 -34.70
C TYR A 146 2.67 24.20 -33.58
N ARG A 147 2.15 23.24 -32.80
CA ARG A 147 1.24 23.46 -31.67
C ARG A 147 1.83 24.36 -30.60
N TYR A 148 3.14 24.29 -30.36
CA TYR A 148 3.81 25.05 -29.28
C TYR A 148 4.51 26.33 -29.74
N ASN A 149 4.46 26.68 -31.04
CA ASN A 149 5.05 27.92 -31.54
C ASN A 149 4.08 28.77 -32.37
N TYR A 150 3.07 28.18 -33.02
CA TYR A 150 2.18 28.88 -33.95
C TYR A 150 0.71 28.96 -33.51
N TYR A 151 0.28 28.22 -32.50
CA TYR A 151 -1.06 28.39 -31.93
C TYR A 151 -1.16 29.65 -31.05
N LEU A 152 -2.36 30.24 -31.02
CA LEU A 152 -2.66 31.43 -30.21
C LEU A 152 -2.34 31.21 -28.72
N TYR A 153 -2.55 29.99 -28.22
CA TYR A 153 -2.31 29.60 -26.83
C TYR A 153 -1.15 28.60 -26.67
N SER A 154 -0.14 28.70 -27.55
CA SER A 154 1.01 27.77 -27.60
C SER A 154 1.68 27.54 -26.24
N ASP A 155 1.99 28.61 -25.50
CA ASP A 155 2.65 28.53 -24.19
C ASP A 155 1.78 27.81 -23.14
N TYR A 156 0.47 28.05 -23.18
CA TYR A 156 -0.48 27.36 -22.31
C TYR A 156 -0.54 25.87 -22.62
N PHE A 157 -0.69 25.50 -23.90
CA PHE A 157 -0.71 24.08 -24.31
C PHE A 157 0.57 23.36 -23.91
N PHE A 158 1.73 23.98 -24.13
CA PHE A 158 3.00 23.41 -23.72
C PHE A 158 3.04 23.15 -22.21
N LYS A 159 2.66 24.14 -21.38
CA LYS A 159 2.64 24.02 -19.91
C LYS A 159 1.69 22.95 -19.41
N VAL A 160 0.51 22.83 -20.02
CA VAL A 160 -0.49 21.81 -19.65
C VAL A 160 0.02 20.42 -20.02
N ASP A 161 0.45 20.22 -21.27
CA ASP A 161 0.89 18.92 -21.78
C ASP A 161 2.11 18.41 -21.00
N ILE A 162 3.12 19.26 -20.78
CA ILE A 162 4.31 18.89 -20.00
C ILE A 162 3.97 18.65 -18.52
N GLY A 163 3.03 19.42 -17.97
CA GLY A 163 2.57 19.28 -16.60
C GLY A 163 1.93 17.92 -16.34
N PHE A 164 1.00 17.50 -17.20
CA PHE A 164 0.38 16.18 -17.10
C PHE A 164 1.38 15.05 -17.36
N LEU A 165 2.28 15.19 -18.34
CA LEU A 165 3.31 14.19 -18.60
C LEU A 165 4.20 13.97 -17.36
N LEU A 166 4.71 15.04 -16.77
CA LEU A 166 5.54 14.99 -15.56
C LEU A 166 4.77 14.43 -14.36
N LEU A 167 3.50 14.80 -14.21
CA LEU A 167 2.62 14.26 -13.16
C LEU A 167 2.53 12.73 -13.26
N TYR A 168 2.23 12.19 -14.44
CA TYR A 168 2.12 10.74 -14.64
C TYR A 168 3.46 10.02 -14.46
N LEU A 169 4.56 10.59 -14.99
CA LEU A 169 5.90 10.04 -14.82
C LEU A 169 6.34 9.99 -13.35
N LEU A 170 5.91 10.95 -12.53
CA LEU A 170 6.25 10.99 -11.12
C LEU A 170 5.36 10.10 -10.27
N ILE A 171 4.06 10.00 -10.59
CA ILE A 171 3.07 9.29 -9.77
C ILE A 171 2.99 7.80 -10.12
N ILE A 172 3.01 7.40 -11.39
CA ILE A 172 2.77 6.00 -11.76
C ILE A 172 3.85 5.06 -11.20
N PRO A 173 5.16 5.33 -11.35
CA PRO A 173 6.21 4.42 -10.85
C PRO A 173 6.12 4.08 -9.36
N PRO A 174 5.96 5.03 -8.41
CA PRO A 174 5.86 4.68 -6.99
C PRO A 174 4.59 3.88 -6.68
N PHE A 175 3.46 4.14 -7.36
CA PHE A 175 2.23 3.38 -7.16
C PHE A 175 2.36 1.95 -7.68
N VAL A 176 2.89 1.77 -8.89
CA VAL A 176 3.21 0.44 -9.44
C VAL A 176 4.18 -0.29 -8.51
N TRP A 177 5.25 0.40 -8.09
CA TRP A 177 6.22 -0.19 -7.16
C TRP A 177 5.55 -0.63 -5.85
N ALA A 178 4.69 0.20 -5.26
CA ALA A 178 3.98 -0.13 -4.05
C ALA A 178 3.02 -1.32 -4.25
N VAL A 179 2.35 -1.43 -5.40
CA VAL A 179 1.48 -2.57 -5.73
C VAL A 179 2.28 -3.87 -5.80
N PHE A 180 3.48 -3.90 -6.38
CA PHE A 180 4.19 -5.17 -6.56
C PHE A 180 5.16 -5.51 -5.42
N PHE A 181 5.88 -4.51 -4.91
CA PHE A 181 7.07 -4.68 -4.08
C PHE A 181 6.90 -4.22 -2.63
N SER A 182 5.76 -3.63 -2.24
CA SER A 182 5.51 -3.36 -0.82
C SER A 182 5.58 -4.67 -0.03
N ARG A 183 6.40 -4.71 1.03
CA ARG A 183 6.68 -5.94 1.78
C ARG A 183 5.44 -6.43 2.53
N ARG A 184 5.05 -7.69 2.30
CA ARG A 184 4.07 -8.38 3.13
C ARG A 184 4.64 -8.62 4.51
N GLN A 185 4.05 -8.01 5.52
CA GLN A 185 4.40 -8.31 6.91
C GLN A 185 4.04 -9.76 7.24
N ALA A 186 4.86 -10.37 8.09
CA ALA A 186 4.56 -11.67 8.66
C ALA A 186 3.23 -11.63 9.43
N PRO A 187 2.50 -12.75 9.48
CA PRO A 187 1.42 -12.88 10.44
C PRO A 187 1.96 -12.84 11.88
N LEU A 188 1.08 -12.55 12.83
CA LEU A 188 1.31 -12.85 14.23
C LEU A 188 0.85 -14.28 14.47
N ILE A 189 1.76 -15.15 14.89
CA ILE A 189 1.50 -16.56 15.15
C ILE A 189 1.28 -16.74 16.65
N ILE A 190 0.18 -17.40 16.98
CA ILE A 190 -0.17 -17.83 18.32
C ILE A 190 0.15 -19.33 18.37
N ASP A 191 1.18 -19.69 19.11
CA ASP A 191 1.54 -21.10 19.37
C ASP A 191 0.92 -21.52 20.69
N ARG A 192 -0.03 -22.44 20.60
CA ARG A 192 -0.77 -22.95 21.74
C ARG A 192 0.09 -23.83 22.64
N GLU A 193 0.93 -24.70 22.07
CA GLU A 193 1.73 -25.63 22.88
C GLU A 193 2.76 -24.86 23.72
N ARG A 194 3.36 -23.81 23.14
CA ARG A 194 4.36 -22.98 23.82
C ARG A 194 3.76 -21.82 24.63
N GLN A 195 2.47 -21.51 24.46
CA GLN A 195 1.78 -20.36 25.07
C GLN A 195 2.42 -19.01 24.74
N ILE A 196 2.82 -18.82 23.47
CA ILE A 196 3.53 -17.61 23.00
C ILE A 196 2.86 -16.98 21.79
N PHE A 197 3.11 -15.68 21.64
CA PHE A 197 2.80 -14.89 20.46
C PHE A 197 4.11 -14.50 19.81
N TYR A 198 4.29 -14.79 18.52
CA TYR A 198 5.52 -14.43 17.82
C TYR A 198 5.26 -13.98 16.38
N THR A 199 6.17 -13.16 15.86
CA THR A 199 6.15 -12.66 14.48
C THR A 199 7.57 -12.31 14.05
N TRP A 200 7.74 -11.90 12.80
CA TRP A 200 9.02 -11.36 12.34
C TRP A 200 8.80 -10.14 11.46
N TYR A 201 9.80 -9.27 11.43
CA TYR A 201 9.78 -8.08 10.61
C TYR A 201 11.17 -7.69 10.19
N LYS A 202 11.35 -7.40 8.89
CA LYS A 202 12.67 -7.06 8.31
C LYS A 202 13.78 -8.04 8.71
N GLY A 203 13.46 -9.32 8.87
CA GLY A 203 14.42 -10.37 9.24
C GLY A 203 14.78 -10.44 10.73
N LYS A 204 14.09 -9.72 11.62
CA LYS A 204 14.23 -9.85 13.08
C LYS A 204 13.00 -10.56 13.68
N ALA A 205 13.22 -11.45 14.64
CA ALA A 205 12.14 -12.11 15.37
C ALA A 205 11.59 -11.24 16.50
N TYR A 206 10.32 -11.44 16.82
CA TYR A 206 9.67 -10.85 17.98
C TYR A 206 8.77 -11.89 18.62
N ALA A 207 8.82 -12.04 19.95
CA ALA A 207 8.04 -12.98 20.72
C ALA A 207 7.62 -12.38 22.08
N ALA A 208 6.57 -12.95 22.66
CA ALA A 208 6.18 -12.74 24.05
C ALA A 208 5.39 -13.96 24.55
N ARG A 209 5.52 -14.33 25.82
CA ARG A 209 4.56 -15.26 26.44
C ARG A 209 3.22 -14.57 26.57
N TYR A 210 2.14 -15.35 26.59
CA TYR A 210 0.79 -14.81 26.70
C TYR A 210 0.61 -13.76 27.82
N PRO A 211 1.09 -13.97 29.06
CA PRO A 211 0.97 -12.96 30.11
C PRO A 211 1.73 -11.65 29.85
N GLN A 212 2.72 -11.67 28.96
CA GLN A 212 3.59 -10.54 28.64
C GLN A 212 3.16 -9.78 27.38
N VAL A 213 2.18 -10.28 26.62
CA VAL A 213 1.69 -9.58 25.43
C VAL A 213 1.06 -8.26 25.86
N GLY A 214 1.59 -7.15 25.35
CA GLY A 214 0.99 -5.84 25.57
C GLY A 214 -0.22 -5.62 24.66
N MET A 215 -1.26 -4.98 25.18
CA MET A 215 -2.41 -4.53 24.41
C MET A 215 -2.56 -3.02 24.57
N ALA A 216 -2.68 -2.32 23.45
CA ALA A 216 -2.92 -0.89 23.42
C ALA A 216 -3.91 -0.54 22.31
N GLU A 217 -4.60 0.59 22.49
CA GLU A 217 -5.45 1.17 21.47
C GLU A 217 -5.05 2.61 21.21
N LYS A 218 -4.91 3.00 19.94
CA LYS A 218 -4.67 4.39 19.54
C LYS A 218 -5.46 4.68 18.26
N THR A 219 -6.25 5.76 18.27
CA THR A 219 -6.99 6.23 17.09
C THR A 219 -7.83 5.11 16.44
N ASN A 220 -8.58 4.36 17.27
CA ASN A 220 -9.39 3.19 16.88
C ASN A 220 -8.62 1.95 16.36
N ILE A 221 -7.29 1.93 16.49
CA ILE A 221 -6.43 0.81 16.07
C ILE A 221 -6.03 0.00 17.29
N LEU A 222 -6.29 -1.30 17.24
CA LEU A 222 -5.75 -2.26 18.20
C LEU A 222 -4.28 -2.57 17.87
N PHE A 223 -3.43 -2.55 18.89
CA PHE A 223 -2.04 -2.98 18.83
C PHE A 223 -1.80 -4.12 19.81
N LEU A 224 -1.17 -5.18 19.32
CA LEU A 224 -0.57 -6.23 20.14
C LEU A 224 0.93 -6.05 20.16
N LYS A 225 1.51 -5.87 21.34
CA LYS A 225 2.93 -5.63 21.53
C LYS A 225 3.63 -6.93 21.87
N VAL A 226 4.65 -7.26 21.07
CA VAL A 226 5.60 -8.36 21.27
C VAL A 226 7.02 -7.80 21.29
N TYR A 227 7.99 -8.54 21.80
CA TYR A 227 9.33 -8.01 22.06
C TYR A 227 10.39 -8.73 21.24
N GLY A 228 11.50 -8.08 20.94
CA GLY A 228 12.64 -8.66 20.25
C GLY A 228 13.93 -8.08 20.80
N LEU A 229 15.06 -8.49 20.24
CA LEU A 229 16.37 -7.97 20.61
C LEU A 229 16.91 -7.08 19.49
N ASP A 230 17.49 -5.93 19.86
CA ASP A 230 18.24 -5.11 18.92
C ASP A 230 19.67 -5.64 18.73
N GLU A 231 20.49 -4.92 17.95
CA GLU A 231 21.89 -5.33 17.67
C GLU A 231 22.79 -5.31 18.91
N ASN A 232 22.38 -4.62 19.97
CA ASN A 232 23.09 -4.53 21.24
C ASN A 232 22.47 -5.44 22.32
N ASN A 233 21.60 -6.39 21.93
CA ASN A 233 20.83 -7.25 22.82
C ASN A 233 19.89 -6.49 23.78
N ASN A 234 19.51 -5.26 23.46
CA ASN A 234 18.47 -4.57 24.23
C ASN A 234 17.08 -5.04 23.80
N LEU A 235 16.20 -5.16 24.78
CA LEU A 235 14.80 -5.51 24.56
C LEU A 235 14.07 -4.35 23.86
N ILE A 236 13.50 -4.64 22.69
CA ILE A 236 12.73 -3.68 21.89
C ILE A 236 11.30 -4.17 21.65
N GLY A 237 10.33 -3.28 21.85
CA GLY A 237 8.92 -3.57 21.59
C GLY A 237 8.52 -3.35 20.13
N ARG A 238 7.62 -4.20 19.64
CA ARG A 238 6.97 -4.07 18.32
C ARG A 238 5.46 -4.17 18.47
N GLY A 239 4.75 -3.15 18.01
CA GLY A 239 3.31 -3.21 17.81
C GLY A 239 2.95 -3.94 16.53
N PHE A 240 2.10 -4.96 16.64
CA PHE A 240 1.42 -5.65 15.55
C PHE A 240 -0.02 -5.17 15.47
N ILE A 241 -0.50 -4.87 14.26
CA ILE A 241 -1.89 -4.46 14.02
C ILE A 241 -2.64 -5.65 13.43
N PRO A 242 -3.51 -6.33 14.19
CA PRO A 242 -4.37 -7.39 13.65
C PRO A 242 -5.49 -6.80 12.78
N ASN A 243 -5.86 -7.49 11.70
CA ASN A 243 -6.95 -7.08 10.81
C ASN A 243 -8.32 -7.44 11.40
N VAL A 244 -8.75 -6.72 12.43
CA VAL A 244 -9.97 -7.03 13.22
C VAL A 244 -11.28 -6.87 12.45
N SER A 245 -11.30 -6.07 11.39
CA SER A 245 -12.47 -5.91 10.51
C SER A 245 -12.05 -5.63 9.06
N SER A 246 -13.02 -5.64 8.15
CA SER A 246 -12.81 -5.25 6.75
C SER A 246 -12.27 -3.83 6.58
N TYR A 247 -12.48 -2.97 7.58
CA TYR A 247 -12.11 -1.55 7.56
C TYR A 247 -10.95 -1.19 8.50
N THR A 248 -10.25 -2.18 9.08
CA THR A 248 -9.07 -1.90 9.92
C THR A 248 -8.02 -1.07 9.17
N PHE A 249 -7.85 -1.30 7.86
CA PHE A 249 -6.93 -0.53 7.03
C PHE A 249 -7.25 0.97 6.96
N ALA A 250 -8.51 1.34 7.23
CA ALA A 250 -9.00 2.72 7.19
C ALA A 250 -9.19 3.31 8.60
N PHE A 251 -8.76 2.60 9.65
CA PHE A 251 -8.90 3.02 11.05
C PHE A 251 -10.37 3.13 11.52
N LEU A 252 -11.26 2.34 10.92
CA LEU A 252 -12.70 2.34 11.20
C LEU A 252 -13.17 1.04 11.87
N SER A 253 -12.31 0.40 12.67
CA SER A 253 -12.68 -0.80 13.43
C SER A 253 -13.47 -0.43 14.69
N SER A 254 -14.63 -1.06 14.87
CA SER A 254 -15.47 -0.82 16.05
C SER A 254 -14.87 -1.44 17.31
N GLY A 255 -15.32 -0.99 18.48
CA GLY A 255 -14.97 -1.61 19.77
C GLY A 255 -15.32 -3.10 19.80
N ASN A 256 -16.48 -3.47 19.25
CA ASN A 256 -16.95 -4.84 19.19
C ASN A 256 -16.06 -5.73 18.31
N ASP A 257 -15.64 -5.26 17.13
CA ASP A 257 -14.72 -6.00 16.26
C ASP A 257 -13.40 -6.31 16.97
N LYS A 258 -12.86 -5.33 17.70
CA LYS A 258 -11.63 -5.48 18.48
C LYS A 258 -11.82 -6.50 19.61
N ALA A 259 -12.92 -6.40 20.36
CA ALA A 259 -13.22 -7.32 21.46
C ALA A 259 -13.39 -8.77 20.96
N LEU A 260 -14.17 -8.99 19.90
CA LEU A 260 -14.37 -10.30 19.30
C LEU A 260 -13.07 -10.90 18.77
N ALA A 261 -12.23 -10.08 18.12
CA ALA A 261 -10.94 -10.53 17.64
C ALA A 261 -10.01 -10.99 18.77
N VAL A 262 -9.92 -10.21 19.84
CA VAL A 262 -9.09 -10.55 21.01
C VAL A 262 -9.64 -11.77 21.74
N ALA A 263 -10.96 -11.88 21.89
CA ALA A 263 -11.60 -13.04 22.49
C ALA A 263 -11.33 -14.31 21.68
N PHE A 264 -11.38 -14.24 20.35
CA PHE A 264 -11.02 -15.36 19.48
C PHE A 264 -9.58 -15.82 19.73
N MET A 265 -8.61 -14.88 19.76
CA MET A 265 -7.20 -15.20 19.98
C MET A 265 -6.96 -15.87 21.33
N VAL A 266 -7.56 -15.35 22.41
CA VAL A 266 -7.38 -15.87 23.77
C VAL A 266 -8.08 -17.21 23.96
N LYS A 267 -9.32 -17.37 23.46
CA LYS A 267 -10.04 -18.65 23.51
C LYS A 267 -9.32 -19.75 22.75
N PHE A 268 -8.79 -19.45 21.57
CA PHE A 268 -7.96 -20.40 20.83
C PHE A 268 -6.74 -20.84 21.66
N LEU A 269 -6.01 -19.88 22.23
CA LEU A 269 -4.79 -20.16 22.98
C LEU A 269 -5.06 -21.04 24.20
N LEU A 270 -6.08 -20.71 24.99
CA LEU A 270 -6.33 -21.37 26.28
C LEU A 270 -7.17 -22.64 26.12
N ASN A 271 -8.24 -22.58 25.33
CA ASN A 271 -9.24 -23.64 25.21
C ASN A 271 -9.08 -24.48 23.93
N GLY A 272 -8.15 -24.11 23.03
CA GLY A 272 -7.88 -24.84 21.79
C GLY A 272 -8.82 -24.48 20.64
N LYS A 273 -8.59 -25.16 19.51
CA LYS A 273 -9.33 -24.92 18.26
C LYS A 273 -10.84 -25.09 18.44
N GLU A 274 -11.28 -26.14 19.13
CA GLU A 274 -12.71 -26.45 19.30
C GLU A 274 -13.50 -25.34 20.03
N ALA A 275 -12.83 -24.47 20.76
CA ALA A 275 -13.47 -23.30 21.39
C ALA A 275 -13.78 -22.17 20.41
N VAL A 276 -13.20 -22.20 19.19
CA VAL A 276 -13.31 -21.12 18.20
C VAL A 276 -13.70 -21.62 16.81
N SER A 277 -13.43 -22.88 16.45
CA SER A 277 -13.81 -23.46 15.16
C SER A 277 -13.88 -24.98 15.19
N LYS A 278 -14.80 -25.54 14.39
CA LYS A 278 -14.94 -26.98 14.15
C LYS A 278 -14.00 -27.53 13.09
N VAL A 279 -13.35 -26.66 12.32
CA VAL A 279 -12.55 -27.04 11.14
C VAL A 279 -11.19 -26.37 11.17
N ASP A 280 -10.22 -27.01 10.53
CA ASP A 280 -8.96 -26.35 10.19
C ASP A 280 -9.21 -25.35 9.06
N TYR A 281 -8.43 -24.28 9.03
CA TYR A 281 -8.62 -23.22 8.04
C TYR A 281 -7.30 -22.71 7.50
N LYS A 282 -7.26 -22.49 6.19
CA LYS A 282 -6.16 -21.79 5.52
C LYS A 282 -6.71 -20.85 4.47
N ARG A 283 -6.48 -19.57 4.65
CA ARG A 283 -6.92 -18.55 3.71
C ARG A 283 -6.08 -18.61 2.44
N ARG A 284 -6.74 -18.51 1.29
CA ARG A 284 -6.05 -18.38 -0.01
C ARG A 284 -5.14 -17.16 0.01
N GLY A 285 -3.88 -17.35 -0.39
CA GLY A 285 -2.90 -16.28 -0.50
C GLY A 285 -3.30 -15.17 -1.49
N PRO A 286 -2.66 -13.99 -1.43
CA PRO A 286 -2.87 -12.93 -2.41
C PRO A 286 -2.33 -13.36 -3.79
N LEU A 287 -3.07 -13.03 -4.86
CA LEU A 287 -2.70 -13.35 -6.25
C LEU A 287 -1.46 -12.57 -6.72
N ILE A 288 -1.36 -11.29 -6.34
CA ILE A 288 -0.32 -10.37 -6.82
C ILE A 288 0.37 -9.78 -5.60
N TRP A 289 1.50 -10.38 -5.18
CA TRP A 289 2.34 -9.88 -4.09
C TRP A 289 3.74 -10.53 -4.13
N TRP A 290 4.72 -9.86 -4.72
CA TRP A 290 6.04 -10.45 -4.98
C TRP A 290 7.01 -10.36 -3.80
N SER A 291 6.84 -9.38 -2.90
CA SER A 291 7.70 -9.25 -1.72
C SER A 291 7.02 -9.69 -0.42
N LYS A 292 7.67 -10.61 0.31
CA LYS A 292 7.30 -11.02 1.66
C LYS A 292 8.43 -10.70 2.63
N ASP A 293 8.11 -10.39 3.88
CA ASP A 293 9.11 -10.27 4.92
C ASP A 293 9.84 -11.61 5.09
N LYS A 294 11.16 -11.54 5.00
CA LYS A 294 12.04 -12.70 5.14
C LYS A 294 11.90 -13.25 6.56
N ARG A 295 11.46 -14.51 6.65
CA ARG A 295 11.52 -15.27 7.90
C ARG A 295 12.99 -15.40 8.32
N PRO A 296 13.36 -15.04 9.56
CA PRO A 296 14.71 -15.24 10.08
C PRO A 296 15.07 -16.73 10.00
N ALA A 297 16.30 -17.05 9.58
CA ALA A 297 16.74 -18.46 9.44
C ALA A 297 16.92 -19.13 10.82
N ASP A 298 17.25 -18.33 11.81
CA ASP A 298 17.52 -18.64 13.21
C ASP A 298 16.32 -18.33 14.11
N LEU A 299 15.10 -18.23 13.56
CA LEU A 299 13.88 -17.87 14.30
C LEU A 299 13.67 -18.73 15.55
N ASP A 300 13.84 -20.05 15.41
CA ASP A 300 13.65 -21.01 16.50
C ASP A 300 14.70 -20.87 17.61
N THR A 301 15.87 -20.30 17.29
CA THR A 301 16.92 -19.98 18.26
C THR A 301 16.72 -18.59 18.89
N GLN A 302 16.24 -17.62 18.11
CA GLN A 302 15.98 -16.26 18.61
C GLN A 302 14.83 -16.21 19.63
N ILE A 303 13.76 -16.99 19.41
CA ILE A 303 12.57 -16.96 20.29
C ILE A 303 12.93 -17.26 21.75
N PRO A 304 13.60 -18.37 22.11
CA PRO A 304 13.97 -18.63 23.50
C PRO A 304 14.83 -17.54 24.13
N LEU A 305 15.77 -16.95 23.38
CA LEU A 305 16.63 -15.86 23.86
C LEU A 305 15.83 -14.60 24.18
N ILE A 306 14.92 -14.22 23.29
CA ILE A 306 14.00 -13.09 23.50
C ILE A 306 13.17 -13.32 24.76
N LEU A 307 12.59 -14.51 24.92
CA LEU A 307 11.73 -14.83 26.05
C LEU A 307 12.51 -14.84 27.36
N ALA A 308 13.72 -15.39 27.39
CA ALA A 308 14.57 -15.38 28.59
C ALA A 308 14.91 -13.96 29.05
N GLU A 309 15.24 -13.07 28.10
CA GLU A 309 15.54 -11.68 28.43
C GLU A 309 14.29 -10.89 28.86
N LEU A 310 13.15 -11.15 28.23
CA LEU A 310 11.86 -10.58 28.62
C LEU A 310 11.41 -11.09 30.01
N ASP A 311 11.66 -12.35 30.34
CA ASP A 311 11.41 -12.94 31.66
C ASP A 311 12.32 -12.29 32.72
N ARG A 312 13.57 -11.95 32.37
CA ARG A 312 14.55 -11.31 33.26
C ARG A 312 14.24 -9.85 33.57
N LEU A 313 13.91 -9.07 32.54
CA LEU A 313 13.71 -7.61 32.66
C LEU A 313 12.26 -7.21 32.92
N GLY A 314 11.32 -8.08 32.58
CA GLY A 314 9.91 -7.74 32.50
C GLY A 314 9.58 -6.85 31.28
N PRO A 315 8.28 -6.70 30.95
CA PRO A 315 7.85 -5.76 29.91
C PRO A 315 8.18 -4.31 30.31
N PRO A 316 8.91 -3.54 29.48
CA PRO A 316 9.39 -2.19 29.82
C PRO A 316 8.29 -1.11 29.90
N ASP A 317 7.01 -1.48 29.77
CA ASP A 317 5.88 -0.56 29.61
C ASP A 317 5.02 -0.36 30.87
N GLU A 318 5.41 -0.98 31.99
CA GLU A 318 4.72 -0.91 33.31
C GLU A 318 5.63 -0.42 34.45
N ALA A 319 6.59 0.48 34.17
CA ALA A 319 7.29 1.21 35.24
C ALA A 319 6.40 2.28 35.87
#